data_AF-A0A0E3NL81-F1
#
_entry.id   AF-A0A0E3NL81-F1
#
_cell.length_a   1.000
_cell.length_b   1.000
_cell.length_c   1.000
_cell.angle_alpha   90.00
_cell.angle_beta   90.00
_cell.angle_gamma   90.00
#
_symmetry.space_group_name_H-M   'P 1'
#
loop_
_entity.id
_entity.type
_entity.pdbx_description
1 polymer ?
#
loop_
_entity_poly.entity_id
_entity_poly.type
_entity_poly.pdbx_seq_one_letter_code
_entity_poly.pdbx_strand_id
1 'polypeptide(L)' 'MQTDIVSRARKDLTGSVDEKTKNSYSRFFKEEVKCYGVKSSTVGKIAKDYFKELQQAGKADKRNILKVKN' A
#
# COMPACT_ATOMS: atom_id res chain seq x y z
N MET A 1 -15.52 14.04 -0.08
CA MET A 1 -14.90 12.76 -0.48
C MET A 1 -13.64 13.07 -1.28
N GLN A 2 -12.49 13.19 -0.63
CA GLN A 2 -11.21 13.28 -1.34
C GLN A 2 -10.70 11.84 -1.49
N THR A 3 -10.67 11.35 -2.73
CA THR A 3 -10.15 10.02 -3.06
C THR A 3 -8.62 10.07 -3.01
N ASP A 4 -8.07 10.13 -1.80
CA ASP A 4 -6.63 10.25 -1.57
C ASP A 4 -5.88 9.04 -2.14
N ILE A 5 -4.67 9.29 -2.68
CA ILE A 5 -3.77 8.27 -3.27
C ILE A 5 -3.59 7.10 -2.29
N VAL A 6 -3.50 7.37 -0.98
CA VAL A 6 -3.37 6.34 0.05
C VAL A 6 -4.60 5.44 0.13
N SER A 7 -5.81 5.99 -0.03
CA SER A 7 -7.04 5.21 0.03
C SER A 7 -7.16 4.25 -1.15
N ARG A 8 -6.77 4.70 -2.34
CA ARG A 8 -6.73 3.85 -3.55
C ARG A 8 -5.65 2.77 -3.44
N ALA A 9 -4.44 3.14 -3.00
CA ALA A 9 -3.38 2.17 -2.77
C ALA A 9 -3.78 1.09 -1.75
N ARG A 10 -4.45 1.46 -0.64
CA ARG A 10 -4.99 0.49 0.33
C ARG A 10 -6.01 -0.44 -0.31
N LYS A 11 -6.95 0.09 -1.09
CA LYS A 11 -7.96 -0.72 -1.80
C LYS A 11 -7.31 -1.74 -2.73
N ASP A 12 -6.32 -1.32 -3.50
CA ASP A 12 -5.61 -2.20 -4.44
C ASP A 12 -4.77 -3.27 -3.73
N LEU A 13 -4.13 -2.93 -2.61
CA LEU A 13 -3.44 -3.91 -1.77
C LEU A 13 -4.43 -4.93 -1.20
N THR A 14 -5.59 -4.50 -0.67
CA THR A 14 -6.62 -5.42 -0.15
C THR A 14 -7.32 -6.24 -1.24
N GLY A 15 -7.37 -5.75 -2.48
CA GLY A 15 -7.89 -6.49 -3.62
C GLY A 15 -6.89 -7.49 -4.23
N SER A 16 -5.60 -7.32 -3.94
CA SER A 16 -4.51 -8.16 -4.47
C SER A 16 -4.03 -9.24 -3.49
N VAL A 17 -4.88 -9.61 -2.54
CA VAL A 17 -4.54 -10.59 -1.50
C VAL A 17 -4.36 -11.98 -2.11
N ASP A 18 -3.26 -12.62 -1.74
CA ASP A 18 -2.92 -13.99 -2.11
C ASP A 18 -2.94 -14.85 -0.86
N GLU A 19 -3.89 -15.77 -0.77
CA GLU A 19 -4.09 -16.59 0.45
C GLU A 19 -2.86 -17.42 0.83
N LYS A 20 -2.08 -17.87 -0.15
CA LYS A 20 -0.82 -18.58 0.13
C LYS A 20 0.17 -17.67 0.85
N THR A 21 0.27 -16.41 0.43
CA THR A 21 1.09 -15.39 1.09
C THR A 21 0.52 -15.03 2.47
N LYS A 22 -0.80 -14.91 2.60
CA LYS A 22 -1.50 -14.64 3.86
C LYS A 22 -1.37 -15.77 4.89
N ASN A 23 -1.22 -17.03 4.46
CA ASN A 23 -1.08 -18.16 5.39
C ASN A 23 0.39 -18.44 5.75
N SER A 24 1.33 -17.97 4.93
CA SER A 24 2.77 -18.22 5.13
C SER A 24 3.52 -17.09 5.84
N TYR A 25 2.93 -15.90 6.02
CA TYR A 25 3.63 -14.76 6.63
C TYR A 25 4.13 -15.04 8.05
N SER A 26 3.40 -15.82 8.84
CA SER A 26 3.77 -16.18 10.21
C SER A 26 5.08 -16.97 10.31
N ARG A 27 5.53 -17.60 9.21
CA ARG A 27 6.84 -18.26 9.15
C ARG A 27 8.00 -17.26 9.10
N PHE A 28 7.75 -16.04 8.64
CA PHE A 28 8.77 -15.00 8.47
C PHE A 28 8.81 -14.03 9.63
N PHE A 29 7.65 -13.70 10.20
CA PHE A 29 7.54 -12.75 11.31
C PHE A 29 7.26 -13.51 12.61
N LYS A 30 8.15 -13.37 13.58
CA LYS A 30 8.01 -13.98 14.93
C LYS A 30 7.10 -13.18 15.85
N GLU A 31 6.69 -12.00 15.42
CA GLU A 31 5.81 -11.09 16.13
C GLU A 31 4.46 -11.02 15.43
N GLU A 32 3.43 -10.61 16.17
CA GLU A 32 2.13 -10.38 15.59
C GLU A 32 2.19 -9.18 14.64
N VAL A 33 2.19 -9.45 13.34
CA VAL A 33 2.16 -8.42 12.31
C VAL A 33 0.82 -8.43 11.57
N LYS A 34 0.28 -7.24 11.33
CA LYS A 34 -0.88 -7.06 10.45
C LYS A 34 -0.40 -7.14 9.00
N CYS A 35 -0.58 -8.30 8.38
CA CYS A 35 -0.25 -8.53 6.97
C CYS A 35 -1.53 -8.64 6.15
N TYR A 36 -1.60 -7.89 5.03
CA TYR A 36 -2.68 -8.08 4.06
C TYR A 36 -2.52 -9.39 3.25
N GLY A 37 -1.31 -9.93 3.16
CA GLY A 37 -1.04 -11.17 2.40
C GLY A 37 -0.83 -10.92 0.91
N VAL A 38 -0.13 -9.83 0.55
CA VAL A 38 0.17 -9.48 -0.84
C VAL A 38 1.61 -9.84 -1.16
N LYS A 39 1.86 -10.44 -2.33
CA LYS A 39 3.22 -10.75 -2.80
C LYS A 39 4.05 -9.48 -2.95
N SER A 40 5.32 -9.56 -2.53
CA SER A 40 6.25 -8.42 -2.60
C SER A 40 6.38 -7.84 -4.03
N SER A 41 6.36 -8.68 -5.06
CA SER A 41 6.38 -8.26 -6.46
C SER A 41 5.14 -7.43 -6.85
N THR A 42 3.95 -7.77 -6.34
CA THR A 42 2.72 -7.02 -6.57
C THR A 42 2.73 -5.70 -5.80
N VAL A 43 3.18 -5.71 -4.55
CA VAL A 43 3.36 -4.49 -3.74
C VAL A 43 4.30 -3.51 -4.47
N GLY A 44 5.43 -3.98 -4.98
CA GLY A 44 6.39 -3.16 -5.72
C GLY A 44 5.82 -2.54 -6.99
N LYS A 45 4.93 -3.25 -7.71
CA LYS A 45 4.23 -2.70 -8.89
C LYS A 45 3.26 -1.59 -8.49
N ILE A 46 2.36 -1.89 -7.54
CA ILE A 46 1.38 -0.93 -7.01
C ILE A 46 2.09 0.33 -6.51
N ALA A 47 3.16 0.18 -5.72
CA ALA A 47 3.93 1.29 -5.20
C ALA A 47 4.52 2.16 -6.32
N LYS A 48 5.10 1.56 -7.37
CA LYS A 48 5.66 2.31 -8.51
C LYS A 48 4.60 3.11 -9.24
N ASP A 49 3.40 2.54 -9.45
CA ASP A 49 2.34 3.20 -10.19
C ASP A 49 1.79 4.42 -9.43
N TYR A 50 1.49 4.25 -8.14
CA TYR A 50 1.06 5.36 -7.29
C TYR A 50 2.17 6.39 -7.03
N PHE A 51 3.44 5.97 -6.99
CA PHE A 51 4.55 6.90 -6.84
C PHE A 51 4.75 7.77 -8.08
N LYS A 52 4.54 7.22 -9.29
CA LYS A 52 4.55 8.02 -10.53
C LYS A 52 3.41 9.04 -10.54
N GLU A 53 2.20 8.62 -10.17
CA GLU A 53 1.05 9.53 -10.03
C GLU A 53 1.36 10.64 -9.01
N LEU A 54 1.94 10.28 -7.87
CA LEU A 54 2.37 11.24 -6.85
C LEU A 54 3.43 12.21 -7.38
N GLN A 55 4.40 11.74 -8.17
CA GLN A 55 5.42 12.62 -8.77
C GLN A 55 4.81 13.66 -9.70
N GLN A 56 3.81 13.26 -10.49
CA GLN A 56 3.06 14.12 -11.40
C GLN A 56 2.10 15.05 -10.66
N ALA A 57 1.68 14.69 -9.44
CA ALA A 57 0.83 15.53 -8.61
C ALA A 57 1.56 16.81 -8.15
N GLY A 58 0.77 17.88 -7.97
CA GLY A 58 1.26 19.18 -7.54
C GLY A 58 1.85 19.15 -6.13
N LYS A 59 2.61 20.21 -5.77
CA LYS A 59 3.26 20.33 -4.45
C LYS A 59 2.27 20.27 -3.27
N ALA A 60 1.02 20.71 -3.49
CA ALA A 60 -0.05 20.66 -2.50
C ALA A 60 -0.49 19.21 -2.17
N ASP A 61 -0.66 18.36 -3.18
CA ASP A 61 -1.10 16.97 -3.01
C ASP A 61 -0.04 16.11 -2.32
N LYS A 62 1.23 16.30 -2.68
CA LYS A 62 2.37 15.65 -2.02
C LYS A 62 2.38 15.89 -0.51
N ARG A 63 2.09 17.13 -0.10
CA ARG A 63 2.12 17.54 1.31
C ARG A 63 0.95 16.97 2.12
N ASN A 64 -0.18 16.69 1.48
CA ASN A 64 -1.35 16.09 2.12
C ASN A 64 -1.13 14.60 2.44
N ILE A 65 -0.45 13.86 1.55
CA ILE A 65 -0.10 12.44 1.77
C ILE A 65 0.94 12.28 2.88
N LEU A 66 1.90 13.20 2.98
CA LEU A 66 2.91 13.21 4.05
C LEU A 66 2.36 13.69 5.41
N LYS A 67 1.14 14.25 5.43
CA LYS A 67 0.45 14.73 6.63
C LYS A 67 -0.43 13.66 7.29
N VAL A 68 -0.19 12.37 7.06
CA VAL A 68 -0.87 11.30 7.82
C VAL A 68 -0.72 11.63 9.30
N LYS A 69 -1.84 12.04 9.90
CA LYS A 69 -1.95 12.43 11.31
C LYS A 69 -1.55 11.21 12.14
N ASN A 70 -0.52 11.39 12.97
CA ASN A 70 -0.38 10.61 14.20
C ASN A 70 -1.62 10.84 15.10
#